data_AF-A0A961TFI4-F1
#
_entry.id   AF-A0A961TFI4-F1
#
_cell.length_a   1.000
_cell.length_b   1.000
_cell.length_c   1.000
_cell.angle_alpha   90.00
_cell.angle_beta   90.00
_cell.angle_gamma   90.00
#
_symmetry.space_group_name_H-M   'P 1'
#
loop_
_entity.id
_entity.type
_entity.pdbx_description
1 polymer ?
#
loop_
_entity_poly.entity_id
_entity_poly.type
_entity_poly.pdbx_seq_one_letter_code
_entity_poly.pdbx_strand_id
1 'polypeptide(L)'
;MPHRNLVAALALSAAVLLQSAPLSHAQLAPIMFADWYIKETTKKAIATPGHSAWCAASRPGYRAKWNNWRTPDGRVTYCSSPYFSVP
;
A
#
# COMPACT_ATOMS: atom_id res chain seq x y z
N MET A 1 -33.43 -33.52 -22.94
CA MET A 1 -33.57 -32.12 -22.46
C MET A 1 -32.17 -31.48 -22.27
N PRO A 2 -31.49 -31.06 -23.34
CA PRO A 2 -30.12 -30.52 -23.27
C PRO A 2 -30.02 -29.08 -22.70
N HIS A 3 -31.11 -28.31 -22.76
CA HIS A 3 -31.10 -26.89 -22.34
C HIS A 3 -31.01 -26.69 -20.81
N ARG A 4 -31.46 -27.65 -19.99
CA ARG A 4 -31.40 -27.56 -18.52
C ARG A 4 -29.96 -27.53 -18.00
N ASN A 5 -29.08 -28.33 -18.59
CA ASN A 5 -27.67 -28.41 -18.19
C ASN A 5 -26.90 -27.15 -18.60
N LEU A 6 -27.25 -26.56 -19.74
CA LEU A 6 -26.64 -25.32 -20.22
C LEU A 6 -26.98 -24.13 -19.32
N VAL A 7 -28.24 -24.01 -18.90
CA VAL A 7 -28.70 -22.94 -18.00
C VAL A 7 -28.06 -23.07 -16.62
N ALA A 8 -27.93 -24.28 -16.09
CA ALA A 8 -27.24 -24.52 -14.82
C ALA A 8 -25.75 -24.13 -14.89
N ALA A 9 -25.06 -24.48 -15.98
CA ALA A 9 -23.65 -24.13 -16.17
C ALA A 9 -23.44 -22.60 -16.30
N LEU A 10 -24.32 -21.91 -17.03
CA LEU A 10 -24.30 -20.45 -17.14
C LEU A 10 -24.58 -19.76 -15.81
N ALA A 11 -25.56 -20.25 -15.03
CA ALA A 11 -25.88 -19.72 -13.71
C ALA A 11 -24.72 -19.91 -12.71
N LEU A 12 -24.07 -21.08 -12.73
CA LEU A 12 -22.90 -21.35 -11.89
C LEU A 12 -21.73 -20.44 -12.26
N SER A 13 -21.50 -20.24 -13.55
CA SER A 13 -20.44 -19.34 -14.05
C SER A 13 -20.69 -17.89 -13.65
N ALA A 14 -21.95 -17.42 -13.75
CA ALA A 14 -22.34 -16.09 -13.30
C ALA A 14 -22.18 -15.92 -11.78
N ALA A 15 -22.54 -16.95 -10.99
CA ALA A 15 -22.37 -16.92 -9.53
C ALA A 15 -20.89 -16.84 -9.12
N VAL A 16 -20.00 -17.55 -9.79
CA VAL A 16 -18.55 -17.49 -9.54
C VAL A 16 -17.99 -16.09 -9.84
N LEU A 17 -18.38 -15.49 -10.96
CA LEU A 17 -17.94 -14.13 -11.33
C LEU A 17 -18.47 -13.04 -10.39
N LEU A 18 -19.71 -13.20 -9.90
CA LEU A 18 -20.34 -12.26 -8.97
C LEU A 18 -19.76 -12.37 -7.54
N GLN A 19 -19.26 -13.55 -7.14
CA GLN A 19 -18.67 -13.74 -5.80
C GLN A 19 -17.18 -13.39 -5.74
N SER A 20 -16.42 -13.56 -6.82
CA SER A 20 -14.96 -13.34 -6.81
C SER A 20 -14.57 -11.85 -6.74
N ALA A 21 -15.36 -10.97 -7.37
CA ALA A 21 -15.10 -9.53 -7.38
C ALA A 21 -15.16 -8.89 -5.97
N PRO A 22 -16.26 -8.99 -5.19
CA PRO A 22 -16.35 -8.31 -3.90
C PRO A 22 -15.34 -8.81 -2.86
N LEU A 23 -15.00 -10.11 -2.87
CA LEU A 23 -13.99 -10.67 -1.97
C LEU A 23 -12.59 -10.13 -2.28
N SER A 24 -12.23 -10.03 -3.56
CA SER A 24 -10.95 -9.46 -3.98
C SER A 24 -10.82 -7.98 -3.57
N HIS A 25 -11.91 -7.21 -3.68
CA HIS A 25 -11.93 -5.81 -3.25
C HIS A 25 -11.82 -5.68 -1.72
N ALA A 26 -12.51 -6.52 -0.95
CA ALA A 26 -12.44 -6.50 0.51
C ALA A 26 -11.02 -6.79 1.04
N GLN A 27 -10.25 -7.61 0.33
CA GLN A 27 -8.89 -7.97 0.71
C GLN A 27 -7.84 -6.94 0.23
N LEU A 28 -7.98 -6.42 -0.99
CA LEU A 28 -7.00 -5.51 -1.58
C LEU A 28 -7.20 -4.05 -1.17
N ALA A 29 -8.45 -3.62 -0.93
CA ALA A 29 -8.74 -2.23 -0.61
C ALA A 29 -7.94 -1.73 0.61
N PRO A 30 -7.85 -2.46 1.74
CA PRO A 30 -7.05 -2.01 2.89
C PRO A 30 -5.57 -1.80 2.54
N ILE A 31 -5.00 -2.68 1.71
CA ILE A 31 -3.60 -2.59 1.28
C ILE A 31 -3.41 -1.37 0.37
N MET A 32 -4.33 -1.14 -0.57
CA MET A 32 -4.30 0.02 -1.45
C MET A 32 -4.45 1.34 -0.68
N PHE A 33 -5.35 1.39 0.31
CA PHE A 33 -5.50 2.56 1.18
C PHE A 33 -4.26 2.82 2.03
N ALA A 34 -3.66 1.77 2.60
CA ALA A 34 -2.40 1.89 3.35
C ALA A 34 -1.27 2.41 2.46
N ASP A 35 -1.11 1.88 1.24
CA ASP A 35 -0.11 2.34 0.27
C ASP A 35 -0.33 3.81 -0.13
N TRP A 36 -1.58 4.19 -0.43
CA TRP A 36 -1.93 5.58 -0.72
C TRP A 36 -1.59 6.51 0.45
N TYR A 37 -1.97 6.14 1.67
CA TYR A 37 -1.71 6.94 2.88
C TYR A 37 -0.21 7.09 3.15
N ILE A 38 0.58 6.02 3.00
CA ILE A 38 2.05 6.06 3.15
C ILE A 38 2.68 6.98 2.11
N LYS A 39 2.19 6.95 0.85
CA LYS A 39 2.69 7.84 -0.21
C LYS A 39 2.38 9.30 0.08
N GLU A 40 1.16 9.61 0.51
CA GLU A 40 0.76 10.98 0.84
C GLU A 40 1.53 11.53 2.05
N THR A 41 1.68 10.75 3.12
CA THR A 41 2.48 11.15 4.28
C THR A 41 3.95 11.32 3.93
N THR A 42 4.51 10.45 3.07
CA THR A 42 5.89 10.57 2.57
C THR A 42 6.11 11.86 1.79
N LYS A 43 5.18 12.24 0.89
CA LYS A 43 5.27 13.52 0.16
C LYS A 43 5.33 14.70 1.11
N LYS A 44 4.47 14.71 2.14
CA LYS A 44 4.44 15.77 3.16
C LYS A 44 5.76 15.83 3.94
N ALA A 45 6.25 14.67 4.41
CA ALA A 45 7.50 14.57 5.14
C ALA A 45 8.70 15.12 4.35
N ILE A 46 8.82 14.75 3.08
CA ILE A 46 9.93 15.20 2.22
C ILE A 46 9.85 16.70 1.94
N ALA A 47 8.63 17.24 1.81
CA ALA A 47 8.40 18.67 1.61
C ALA A 47 8.65 19.50 2.88
N THR A 48 8.65 18.88 4.06
CA THR A 48 8.94 19.57 5.31
C THR A 48 10.39 20.04 5.37
N PRO A 49 10.64 21.36 5.55
CA PRO A 49 11.99 21.90 5.66
C PRO A 49 12.79 21.22 6.79
N GLY A 50 14.04 20.86 6.50
CA GLY A 50 14.95 20.23 7.47
C GLY A 50 14.72 18.72 7.69
N HIS A 51 13.58 18.16 7.29
CA HIS A 51 13.27 16.74 7.49
C HIS A 51 14.29 15.83 6.80
N SER A 52 14.43 15.95 5.48
CA SER A 52 15.31 15.08 4.70
C SER A 52 16.78 15.21 5.10
N ALA A 53 17.22 16.42 5.45
CA ALA A 53 18.59 16.68 5.89
C ALA A 53 18.87 16.02 7.25
N TRP A 54 17.95 16.15 8.21
CA TRP A 54 18.06 15.50 9.51
C TRP A 54 18.05 13.97 9.40
N CYS A 55 17.19 13.43 8.53
CA CYS A 55 17.11 11.99 8.28
C CYS A 55 18.39 11.45 7.64
N ALA A 56 18.96 12.17 6.66
CA ALA A 56 20.21 11.80 6.02
C ALA A 56 21.40 11.79 7.00
N ALA A 57 21.44 12.75 7.94
CA ALA A 57 22.46 12.80 8.98
C ALA A 57 22.29 11.70 10.03
N SER A 58 21.04 11.34 10.35
CA SER A 58 20.72 10.42 11.46
C SER A 58 20.68 8.95 11.05
N ARG A 59 20.47 8.65 9.75
CA ARG A 59 20.22 7.29 9.25
C ARG A 59 21.12 6.97 8.06
N PRO A 60 22.16 6.14 8.24
CA PRO A 60 22.99 5.65 7.15
C PRO A 60 22.14 4.96 6.07
N GLY A 61 22.35 5.33 4.81
CA GLY A 61 21.58 4.77 3.68
C GLY A 61 20.15 5.32 3.52
N TYR A 62 19.85 6.47 4.13
CA TYR A 62 18.59 7.17 3.92
C TYR A 62 18.36 7.52 2.44
N ARG A 63 17.15 7.23 1.97
CA ARG A 63 16.69 7.49 0.61
C ARG A 63 15.65 8.59 0.65
N ALA A 64 16.08 9.82 0.37
CA ALA A 64 15.23 11.02 0.46
C ALA A 64 13.93 10.89 -0.37
N LYS A 65 14.01 10.35 -1.60
CA LYS A 65 12.85 10.15 -2.49
C LYS A 65 11.71 9.33 -1.85
N TRP A 66 12.03 8.43 -0.92
CA TRP A 66 11.09 7.46 -0.34
C TRP A 66 10.91 7.64 1.17
N ASN A 67 11.55 8.64 1.76
CA ASN A 67 11.60 8.86 3.19
C ASN A 67 11.92 7.61 4.04
N ASN A 68 12.85 6.76 3.60
CA ASN A 68 13.15 5.49 4.28
C ASN A 68 14.60 5.04 4.12
N TRP A 69 14.99 4.01 4.87
CA TRP A 69 16.27 3.30 4.70
C TRP A 69 16.05 1.80 4.89
N ARG A 70 17.06 0.99 4.54
CA ARG A 70 17.08 -0.44 4.87
C ARG A 70 17.85 -0.67 6.16
N THR A 71 17.25 -1.36 7.10
CA THR A 71 17.91 -1.80 8.34
C THR A 71 18.83 -3.00 8.08
N PRO A 72 19.78 -3.31 8.98
CA PRO A 72 20.73 -4.42 8.79
C PRO A 72 20.07 -5.79 8.60
N ASP A 73 18.87 -5.99 9.14
CA ASP A 73 18.04 -7.19 8.97
C ASP A 73 17.29 -7.22 7.61
N GLY A 74 17.55 -6.26 6.72
CA GLY A 74 16.98 -6.15 5.39
C GLY A 74 15.59 -5.49 5.32
N ARG A 75 14.98 -5.17 6.47
CA ARG A 75 13.67 -4.50 6.53
C ARG A 75 13.75 -3.04 6.09
N VAL A 76 12.61 -2.47 5.72
CA VAL A 76 12.49 -1.05 5.35
C VAL A 76 11.87 -0.29 6.51
N THR A 77 12.49 0.81 6.93
CA THR A 77 11.98 1.69 7.98
C THR A 77 11.88 3.11 7.46
N TYR A 78 10.80 3.80 7.83
CA TYR A 78 10.55 5.19 7.44
C TYR A 78 11.12 6.17 8.46
N CYS A 79 11.56 7.34 7.99
CA CYS A 79 12.11 8.36 8.88
C CYS A 79 11.03 9.25 9.46
N SER A 80 11.05 9.37 10.79
CA SER A 80 10.32 10.34 11.59
C SER A 80 11.32 11.36 12.14
N SER A 81 11.31 12.57 11.60
CA SER A 81 12.14 13.67 12.11
C SER A 81 11.34 14.50 13.13
N PRO A 82 12.00 15.32 13.96
CA PRO A 82 11.27 16.25 14.84
C PRO A 82 10.49 17.32 14.06
N TYR A 83 10.76 17.49 12.76
CA TYR A 83 10.10 18.48 11.91
C TYR A 83 8.79 17.96 11.32
N PHE A 84 8.61 16.64 11.25
CA PHE A 84 7.40 16.01 10.73
C PHE A 84 7.04 14.74 11.51
N SER A 85 5.91 14.79 12.19
CA SER A 85 5.21 13.62 12.73
C SER A 85 3.99 13.29 11.87
N VAL A 86 3.69 12.00 11.77
CA VAL A 86 2.44 11.55 11.16
C VAL A 86 1.28 12.10 12.02
N PRO A 87 0.25 12.72 11.40
CA PRO A 87 -0.92 13.21 12.13
C PRO A 87 -1.75 12.09 12.73
#